data_AF-A0A099JQ78-F1
#
_entry.id   AF-A0A099JQ78-F1
#
_cell.length_a   1.000
_cell.length_b   1.000
_cell.length_c   1.000
_cell.angle_alpha   90.00
_cell.angle_beta   90.00
_cell.angle_gamma   90.00
#
_symmetry.space_group_name_H-M   'P 1'
#
loop_
_entity.id
_entity.type
_entity.pdbx_description
1 polymer ?
#
loop_
_entity_poly.entity_id
_entity_poly.type
_entity_poly.pdbx_seq_one_letter_code
_entity_poly.pdbx_strand_id
1 'polypeptide(L)' 'MTINEANEQSEPVLDGSLDATLDAKRQGILDQVAADSTGLALDDVIAGLTQRLAEAEVPTSDARIRELAAMIVS' A
#
# COMPACT_ATOMS: atom_id res chain seq x y z
N MET A 1 -34.43 26.20 -27.25
CA MET A 1 -33.53 25.45 -28.14
C MET A 1 -32.21 25.32 -27.40
N THR A 2 -31.94 24.12 -26.90
CA THR A 2 -30.83 23.75 -26.03
C THR A 2 -29.54 23.72 -26.86
N ILE A 3 -28.50 24.43 -26.44
CA ILE A 3 -27.17 24.29 -27.07
C ILE A 3 -26.39 23.33 -26.19
N ASN A 4 -26.34 22.09 -26.67
CA ASN A 4 -25.49 21.01 -26.16
C ASN A 4 -24.08 21.13 -26.75
N GLU A 5 -23.11 20.79 -25.90
CA GLU A 5 -21.90 20.01 -26.22
C GLU A 5 -20.83 20.63 -27.14
N ALA A 6 -19.75 21.07 -26.49
CA ALA A 6 -18.37 20.77 -26.91
C ALA A 6 -17.44 20.91 -25.69
N ASN A 7 -17.64 20.04 -24.69
CA ASN A 7 -16.66 19.85 -23.63
C ASN A 7 -15.59 18.92 -24.22
N GLU A 8 -14.57 19.50 -24.85
CA GLU A 8 -13.42 18.79 -25.39
C GLU A 8 -12.58 18.20 -24.24
N GLN A 9 -13.07 17.13 -23.62
CA GLN A 9 -12.22 16.22 -22.83
C GLN A 9 -11.42 15.36 -23.82
N SER A 10 -10.35 15.93 -24.35
CA SER A 10 -9.35 15.22 -25.15
C SER A 10 -8.01 15.17 -24.45
N GLU A 11 -7.99 14.63 -23.22
CA GLU A 11 -6.83 13.90 -22.71
C GLU A 11 -7.36 12.67 -21.97
N PRO A 12 -6.90 11.45 -22.28
CA PRO A 12 -7.13 10.34 -21.37
C PRO A 12 -6.51 10.74 -20.04
N VAL A 13 -7.29 10.71 -18.96
CA VAL A 13 -6.72 10.73 -17.61
C VAL A 13 -5.81 9.51 -17.59
N LEU A 14 -4.49 9.74 -17.71
CA LEU A 14 -3.48 8.73 -17.46
C LEU A 14 -3.81 8.22 -16.05
N ASP A 15 -4.33 7.01 -16.00
CA ASP A 15 -4.73 6.32 -14.79
C ASP A 15 -3.47 6.06 -13.97
N GLY A 16 -3.01 7.10 -13.26
CA GLY A 16 -1.85 7.06 -12.37
C GLY A 16 -2.08 6.15 -11.16
N SER A 17 -3.22 5.46 -11.09
CA SER A 17 -3.55 4.51 -10.02
C SER A 17 -2.93 3.12 -10.24
N LEU A 18 -2.48 2.79 -11.45
CA LEU A 18 -1.99 1.44 -11.77
C LEU A 18 -0.50 1.21 -11.49
N ASP A 19 0.31 2.26 -11.44
CA ASP A 19 1.77 2.15 -11.28
C ASP A 19 2.26 2.79 -9.97
N ALA A 20 1.64 2.43 -8.84
CA ALA A 20 2.32 2.64 -7.56
C ALA A 20 3.66 1.88 -7.61
N THR A 21 4.77 2.60 -7.42
CA THR A 21 6.11 2.00 -7.33
C THR A 21 6.12 0.94 -6.23
N LEU A 22 7.01 -0.05 -6.32
CA LEU A 22 7.13 -1.08 -5.27
C LEU A 22 7.33 -0.48 -3.87
N ASP A 23 8.03 0.65 -3.80
CA ASP A 23 8.21 1.37 -2.54
C ASP A 23 6.93 2.07 -2.06
N ALA A 24 6.12 2.65 -2.96
CA ALA A 24 4.82 3.21 -2.62
C ALA A 24 3.84 2.12 -2.15
N LYS A 25 3.84 0.95 -2.81
CA LYS A 25 3.07 -0.23 -2.37
C LYS A 25 3.50 -0.69 -0.98
N ARG A 26 4.81 -0.81 -0.75
CA ARG A 26 5.36 -1.19 0.56
C ARG A 26 4.95 -0.20 1.64
N GLN A 27 5.07 1.11 1.38
CA GLN A 27 4.71 2.14 2.36
C GLN A 27 3.21 2.08 2.69
N GLY A 28 2.33 1.95 1.69
CA GLY A 28 0.89 1.82 1.93
C GLY A 28 0.54 0.59 2.78
N ILE A 29 1.20 -0.54 2.54
CA ILE A 29 1.03 -1.76 3.37
C ILE A 29 1.48 -1.51 4.80
N LEU A 30 2.61 -0.83 5.00
CA LEU A 30 3.12 -0.50 6.33
C LEU A 30 2.14 0.39 7.10
N ASP A 31 1.61 1.43 6.46
CA ASP A 31 0.66 2.34 7.08
C ASP A 31 -0.64 1.61 7.49
N GLN A 32 -1.14 0.73 6.62
CA GLN A 32 -2.32 -0.10 6.92
C GLN A 32 -2.05 -1.07 8.08
N VAL A 33 -0.92 -1.78 8.06
CA VAL A 33 -0.58 -2.71 9.14
C VAL A 33 -0.35 -1.96 10.45
N ALA A 34 0.29 -0.79 10.43
CA ALA A 34 0.47 0.02 11.64
C ALA A 34 -0.86 0.43 12.26
N ALA A 35 -1.84 0.84 11.43
CA ALA A 35 -3.18 1.17 11.90
C ALA A 35 -3.89 -0.05 12.52
N ASP A 36 -3.79 -1.22 11.88
CA ASP A 36 -4.45 -2.45 12.31
C ASP A 36 -3.76 -3.13 13.51
N SER A 37 -2.48 -2.83 13.75
CA SER A 37 -1.63 -3.54 14.72
C SER A 37 -1.57 -2.91 16.10
N THR A 38 -2.38 -1.89 16.37
CA THR A 38 -2.39 -1.20 17.67
C THR A 38 -2.67 -2.18 18.81
N GLY A 39 -1.68 -2.41 19.68
CA GLY A 39 -1.79 -3.33 20.81
C GLY A 39 -1.58 -4.81 20.49
N LEU A 40 -1.17 -5.17 19.27
CA LEU A 40 -0.81 -6.54 18.90
C LEU A 40 0.64 -6.86 19.32
N ALA A 41 0.93 -8.15 19.51
CA ALA A 41 2.30 -8.61 19.76
C ALA A 41 3.14 -8.53 18.48
N LEU A 42 4.46 -8.37 18.62
CA LEU A 42 5.40 -8.28 17.50
C LEU A 42 5.25 -9.44 16.50
N ASP A 43 5.05 -10.66 16.99
CA ASP A 43 4.89 -11.85 16.14
C ASP A 43 3.61 -11.79 15.28
N ASP A 44 2.53 -11.21 15.82
CA ASP A 44 1.27 -11.02 15.08
C ASP A 44 1.44 -9.96 13.98
N VAL A 45 2.18 -8.88 14.27
CA VAL A 45 2.52 -7.84 13.29
C VAL A 45 3.42 -8.39 12.17
N ILE A 46 4.40 -9.23 12.51
CA ILE A 46 5.26 -9.92 11.54
C ILE A 46 4.42 -10.80 10.61
N ALA A 47 3.49 -11.59 11.18
CA ALA A 47 2.61 -12.45 10.39
C ALA A 47 1.74 -11.62 9.42
N GLY A 48 1.15 -10.52 9.91
CA GLY A 48 0.35 -9.61 9.09
C GLY A 48 1.13 -8.94 7.95
N LEU A 49 2.34 -8.45 8.23
CA LEU A 49 3.22 -7.88 7.21
C LEU A 49 3.62 -8.90 6.16
N THR A 50 4.00 -10.11 6.59
CA THR A 50 4.41 -11.19 5.68
C THR A 50 3.29 -11.53 4.71
N GLN A 51 2.06 -11.70 5.23
CA GLN A 51 0.90 -12.01 4.40
C GLN A 51 0.61 -10.90 3.38
N ARG A 52 0.51 -9.64 3.84
CA ARG A 52 0.14 -8.52 2.95
C ARG A 52 1.20 -8.19 1.90
N LEU A 53 2.48 -8.27 2.27
CA LEU A 53 3.58 -8.07 1.32
C LEU A 53 3.58 -9.18 0.26
N ALA A 54 3.26 -10.42 0.64
CA ALA A 54 3.12 -11.52 -0.31
C ALA A 54 1.90 -11.34 -1.23
N GLU A 55 0.73 -10.97 -0.70
CA GLU A 55 -0.49 -10.70 -1.48
C GLU A 55 -0.33 -9.57 -2.48
N ALA A 56 0.47 -8.56 -2.13
CA ALA A 56 0.79 -7.43 -3.01
C ALA A 56 1.99 -7.66 -3.94
N GLU A 57 2.56 -8.87 -3.93
CA GLU A 57 3.75 -9.25 -4.70
C GLU A 57 4.95 -8.31 -4.46
N VAL A 58 5.11 -7.82 -3.22
CA VAL A 58 6.21 -6.93 -2.82
C VAL A 58 7.35 -7.75 -2.21
N PRO A 59 8.42 -8.06 -2.96
CA PRO A 59 9.53 -8.86 -2.45
C PRO A 59 10.21 -8.13 -1.28
N THR A 60 10.22 -8.80 -0.13
CA THR A 60 10.79 -8.27 1.11
C THR A 60 11.41 -9.43 1.88
N SER A 61 12.63 -9.27 2.38
CA SER A 61 13.30 -10.31 3.16
C SER A 61 12.74 -10.42 4.57
N ASP A 62 12.80 -11.61 5.17
CA ASP A 62 12.33 -11.85 6.55
C ASP A 62 13.02 -10.92 7.56
N ALA A 63 14.31 -10.66 7.40
CA ALA A 63 15.05 -9.71 8.24
C ALA A 63 14.44 -8.30 8.15
N ARG A 64 14.10 -7.85 6.93
CA ARG A 64 13.48 -6.55 6.73
C ARG A 64 12.06 -6.50 7.27
N ILE A 65 11.28 -7.58 7.15
CA ILE A 65 9.93 -7.67 7.74
C ILE A 65 10.00 -7.51 9.26
N ARG A 66 10.97 -8.18 9.92
CA ARG A 66 11.17 -8.07 11.38
C ARG A 66 11.55 -6.66 11.81
N GLU A 67 12.45 -5.99 11.07
CA GLU A 67 12.79 -4.59 11.33
C GLU A 67 11.57 -3.67 11.23
N LEU A 68 10.77 -3.85 10.17
CA LEU A 68 9.57 -3.05 9.93
C LEU A 68 8.50 -3.30 10.99
N ALA A 69 8.29 -4.55 11.40
CA ALA A 69 7.38 -4.91 12.47
C ALA A 69 7.82 -4.30 13.81
N ALA A 70 9.12 -4.33 14.12
CA ALA A 70 9.67 -3.74 15.34
C ALA A 70 9.45 -2.23 15.40
N MET A 71 9.50 -1.52 14.27
CA MET A 71 9.18 -0.09 14.18
C MET A 71 7.69 0.21 14.39
N ILE A 72 6.80 -0.72 14.05
CA ILE A 72 5.35 -0.54 14.20
C ILE A 72 4.93 -0.69 15.66
N VAL A 73 5.54 -1.64 16.38
CA VAL A 73 5.18 -1.93 17.78
C VAL A 73 5.93 -1.06 18.81
N SER A 74 6.96 -0.33 18.39
CA SER A 74 7.76 0.58 19.24
C SER A 74 7.04 1.90 19.52
#